data_AF-A0A367LXE5-F1
#
_entry.id   AF-A0A367LXE5-F1
#
_cell.length_a   1.000
_cell.length_b   1.000
_cell.length_c   1.000
_cell.angle_alpha   90.00
_cell.angle_beta   90.00
_cell.angle_gamma   90.00
#
_symmetry.space_group_name_H-M   'P 1'
#
loop_
_entity.id
_entity.type
_entity.pdbx_description
1 polymer ?
#
loop_
_entity_poly.entity_id
_entity_poly.type
_entity_poly.pdbx_seq_one_letter_code
_entity_poly.pdbx_strand_id
1 'polypeptide(L)'
;TPQVWLDHQLYRVGDGILLAWDSVVGLFPEGLPETMFEAYVGLLQRLCDSAWEQPADLPLPWAQQARRALLNGQPACATARTLHRDFFLRAAEAPDADALLYRDQRVTRGELAERARRIAGGLREAGVRPGD
;
A
#
# COMPACT_ATOMS: atom_id res chain seq x y z
N THR A 1 -17.55 23.47 -26.32
CA THR A 1 -16.34 23.20 -27.12
C THR A 1 -15.86 21.80 -26.79
N PRO A 2 -15.38 20.99 -27.75
CA PRO A 2 -14.84 19.67 -27.44
C PRO A 2 -13.50 19.91 -26.74
N GLN A 3 -13.50 19.99 -25.41
CA GLN A 3 -12.35 20.51 -24.70
C GLN A 3 -11.30 19.41 -24.55
N VAL A 4 -10.38 19.34 -25.51
CA VAL A 4 -9.17 18.54 -25.43
C VAL A 4 -8.26 19.16 -24.36
N TRP A 5 -7.83 18.34 -23.40
CA TRP A 5 -7.05 18.77 -22.23
C TRP A 5 -5.54 18.70 -22.45
N LEU A 6 -5.12 17.78 -23.31
CA LEU A 6 -3.77 17.58 -23.76
C LEU A 6 -3.85 17.12 -25.21
N ASP A 7 -3.16 17.84 -26.09
CA ASP A 7 -3.00 17.48 -27.50
C ASP A 7 -1.55 17.08 -27.75
N HIS A 8 -1.35 16.10 -28.63
CA HIS A 8 -0.03 15.59 -29.00
C HIS A 8 0.15 15.67 -30.50
N GLN A 9 1.09 16.50 -30.90
CA GLN A 9 1.43 16.76 -32.30
C GLN A 9 2.84 16.25 -32.59
N LEU A 10 3.01 15.64 -33.76
CA LEU A 10 4.29 15.15 -34.25
C LEU A 10 4.62 15.84 -35.56
N TYR A 11 5.83 16.39 -35.64
CA TYR A 11 6.35 17.04 -36.84
C TYR A 11 7.65 16.37 -37.28
N ARG A 12 7.81 16.10 -38.58
CA ARG A 12 9.11 15.71 -39.12
C ARG A 12 9.96 16.96 -39.32
N VAL A 13 11.16 17.00 -38.75
CA VAL A 13 12.10 18.12 -38.88
C VAL A 13 13.46 17.56 -39.25
N GLY A 14 13.87 17.77 -40.51
CA GLY A 14 15.08 17.16 -41.06
C GLY A 14 15.00 15.63 -41.06
N ASP A 15 16.03 14.99 -40.50
CA ASP A 15 16.11 13.55 -40.26
C ASP A 15 15.44 13.11 -38.95
N GLY A 16 15.03 14.05 -38.11
CA GLY A 16 14.40 13.80 -36.82
C GLY A 16 12.89 14.04 -36.79
N ILE A 17 12.36 13.94 -35.57
CA ILE A 17 10.97 14.28 -35.22
C ILE A 17 10.96 15.27 -34.08
N LEU A 18 10.02 16.21 -34.13
CA LEU A 18 9.66 17.10 -33.03
C LEU A 18 8.34 16.59 -32.45
N LEU A 19 8.33 16.36 -31.14
CA LEU A 19 7.16 15.98 -30.35
C LEU A 19 6.71 17.20 -29.57
N ALA A 20 5.46 17.63 -29.76
CA ALA A 20 4.90 18.79 -29.09
C ALA A 20 3.64 18.37 -28.32
N TRP A 21 3.62 18.68 -27.02
CA TRP A 21 2.44 18.53 -26.17
C TRP A 21 1.90 19.90 -25.82
N ASP A 22 0.67 20.17 -26.26
CA ASP A 22 -0.07 21.35 -25.85
C ASP A 22 -1.06 20.94 -24.76
N SER A 23 -1.05 21.62 -23.63
CA SER A 23 -1.94 21.31 -22.51
C SER A 23 -2.63 22.56 -21.97
N VAL A 24 -3.79 22.38 -21.34
CA VAL A 24 -4.53 23.47 -20.71
C VAL A 24 -3.81 23.90 -19.44
N VAL A 25 -3.34 25.15 -19.42
CA VAL A 25 -2.66 25.75 -18.25
C VAL A 25 -3.56 25.69 -17.01
N GLY A 26 -2.99 25.24 -15.89
CA GLY A 26 -3.69 25.15 -14.60
C GLY A 26 -4.61 23.94 -14.46
N LEU A 27 -4.76 23.09 -15.49
CA LEU A 27 -5.53 21.85 -15.38
C LEU A 27 -4.75 20.75 -14.65
N PHE A 28 -3.44 20.68 -14.88
CA PHE A 28 -2.56 19.71 -14.26
C PHE A 28 -1.83 20.33 -13.07
N PRO A 29 -1.49 19.53 -12.03
CA PRO A 29 -0.54 19.93 -11.01
C PRO A 29 0.76 20.47 -11.62
N GLU A 30 1.38 21.42 -10.91
CA GLU A 30 2.67 21.98 -11.29
C GLU A 30 3.72 20.87 -11.51
N GLY A 31 4.41 20.92 -12.65
CA GLY A 31 5.45 19.96 -13.03
C GLY A 31 4.94 18.61 -13.54
N LEU A 32 3.62 18.35 -13.50
CA LEU A 32 3.07 17.06 -13.94
C LEU A 32 3.18 16.86 -15.47
N PRO A 33 2.78 17.82 -16.34
CA PRO A 33 2.93 17.66 -17.78
C PRO A 33 4.39 17.39 -18.20
N GLU A 34 5.34 18.09 -17.58
CA GLU A 34 6.78 17.92 -17.83
C GLU A 34 7.24 16.52 -17.42
N THR A 35 6.85 16.08 -16.23
CA THR A 35 7.16 14.73 -15.72
C THR A 35 6.56 13.64 -16.63
N MET A 36 5.33 13.83 -17.11
CA MET A 36 4.68 12.91 -18.05
C MET A 36 5.41 12.89 -19.40
N PHE A 37 5.82 14.06 -19.89
CA PHE A 37 6.55 14.19 -21.16
C PHE A 37 7.92 13.52 -21.10
N GLU A 38 8.66 13.67 -20.00
CA GLU A 38 9.93 12.97 -19.77
C GLU A 38 9.75 11.44 -19.78
N ALA A 39 8.72 10.94 -19.08
CA ALA A 39 8.41 9.51 -19.06
C ALA A 39 8.01 8.99 -20.45
N TYR A 40 7.26 9.78 -21.21
CA TYR A 40 6.85 9.50 -22.58
C TYR A 40 8.06 9.42 -23.53
N VAL A 41 8.96 10.40 -23.49
CA VAL A 41 10.20 10.40 -24.30
C VAL A 41 11.06 9.19 -23.96
N GLY A 42 11.22 8.87 -22.66
CA GLY A 42 11.96 7.70 -22.24
C GLY A 42 11.34 6.39 -22.75
N LEU A 43 10.01 6.29 -22.82
CA LEU A 43 9.33 5.14 -23.41
C LEU A 43 9.61 5.03 -24.91
N LEU A 44 9.49 6.12 -25.67
CA LEU A 44 9.76 6.12 -27.10
C LEU A 44 11.21 5.67 -27.40
N GLN A 45 12.17 6.18 -26.63
CA GLN A 45 13.57 5.78 -26.75
C GLN A 45 13.76 4.27 -26.52
N ARG A 46 13.09 3.70 -25.50
CA ARG A 46 13.14 2.25 -25.28
C ARG A 46 12.51 1.46 -26.42
N LEU A 47 11.40 1.95 -26.98
CA LEU A 47 10.72 1.30 -28.10
C LEU A 47 11.54 1.30 -29.39
N CYS A 48 12.47 2.23 -29.57
CA CYS A 48 13.42 2.18 -30.69
C CYS A 48 14.28 0.91 -30.68
N ASP A 49 14.61 0.39 -29.49
CA ASP A 49 15.49 -0.77 -29.32
C ASP A 49 14.73 -2.05 -28.90
N SER A 50 13.41 -1.97 -28.69
CA SER A 50 12.59 -3.06 -28.12
C SER A 50 11.66 -3.73 -29.13
N ALA A 51 11.24 -4.96 -28.81
CA ALA A 51 10.17 -5.63 -29.55
C ALA A 51 8.82 -4.95 -29.26
N TRP A 52 8.21 -4.35 -30.28
CA TRP A 52 6.93 -3.63 -30.22
C TRP A 52 5.75 -4.49 -29.75
N GLU A 53 5.89 -5.82 -29.82
CA GLU A 53 4.87 -6.78 -29.39
C GLU A 53 4.88 -7.05 -27.88
N GLN A 54 5.91 -6.57 -27.17
CA GLN A 54 5.99 -6.71 -25.71
C GLN A 54 5.23 -5.60 -25.00
N PRO A 55 4.63 -5.85 -23.82
CA PRO A 55 4.03 -4.81 -23.01
C PRO A 55 5.02 -3.68 -22.73
N ALA A 56 4.60 -2.44 -22.96
CA ALA A 56 5.39 -1.27 -22.65
C ALA A 56 5.61 -1.16 -21.13
N ASP A 57 6.85 -1.32 -20.68
CA ASP A 57 7.23 -1.00 -19.31
C ASP A 57 7.38 0.52 -19.17
N LEU A 58 6.43 1.13 -18.45
CA LEU A 58 6.44 2.55 -18.10
C LEU A 58 6.59 2.68 -16.58
N PRO A 59 7.83 2.68 -16.07
CA PRO A 59 8.05 2.84 -14.64
C PRO A 59 7.56 4.22 -14.19
N LEU A 60 7.14 4.32 -12.93
CA LEU A 60 6.79 5.61 -12.34
C LEU A 60 7.99 6.56 -12.45
N PRO A 61 7.77 7.88 -12.61
CA PRO A 61 8.86 8.85 -12.54
C PRO A 61 9.68 8.70 -11.26
N TRP A 62 11.00 8.91 -11.35
CA TRP A 62 11.94 8.67 -10.25
C TRP A 62 11.50 9.32 -8.93
N ALA A 63 11.04 10.57 -8.97
CA ALA A 63 10.58 11.28 -7.77
C ALA A 63 9.43 10.56 -7.05
N GLN A 64 8.52 9.93 -7.81
CA GLN A 64 7.42 9.16 -7.26
C GLN A 64 7.90 7.82 -6.68
N GLN A 65 8.84 7.15 -7.34
CA GLN A 65 9.47 5.93 -6.82
C GLN A 65 10.19 6.21 -5.50
N ALA A 66 11.01 7.26 -5.46
CA ALA A 66 11.76 7.68 -4.27
C ALA A 66 10.82 8.02 -3.11
N ARG A 67 9.72 8.74 -3.39
CA ARG A 67 8.70 9.06 -2.38
C ARG A 67 8.05 7.79 -1.82
N ARG A 68 7.69 6.83 -2.68
CA ARG A 68 7.08 5.56 -2.24
C ARG A 68 8.06 4.74 -1.42
N ALA A 69 9.31 4.65 -1.85
CA ALA A 69 10.36 3.95 -1.09
C ALA A 69 10.56 4.58 0.29
N LEU A 70 10.54 5.92 0.40
CA LEU A 70 10.64 6.61 1.68
C LEU A 70 9.45 6.32 2.62
N LEU A 71 8.22 6.36 2.10
CA LEU A 71 7.02 6.18 2.93
C LEU A 71 6.74 4.72 3.28
N ASN A 72 7.07 3.78 2.39
CA ASN A 72 6.74 2.36 2.53
C ASN A 72 7.96 1.51 2.93
N GLY A 73 9.17 2.08 2.98
CA GLY A 73 10.42 1.33 3.13
C GLY A 73 10.68 0.75 4.51
N GLN A 74 9.84 1.04 5.50
CA GLN A 74 9.91 0.43 6.82
C GLN A 74 8.66 -0.39 7.08
N PRO A 75 8.62 -1.68 6.69
CA PRO A 75 7.67 -2.59 7.32
C PRO A 75 7.93 -2.54 8.82
N ALA A 76 6.90 -2.27 9.61
CA ALA A 76 7.00 -2.40 11.05
C ALA A 76 7.61 -3.77 11.34
N CYS A 77 8.69 -3.81 12.13
CA CYS A 77 9.27 -5.05 12.62
C CYS A 77 8.30 -5.66 13.65
N ALA A 78 7.14 -6.09 13.17
CA ALA A 78 6.19 -6.83 13.92
C ALA A 78 6.65 -8.28 13.86
N THR A 79 7.22 -8.77 14.96
CA THR A 79 7.32 -10.21 15.15
C THR A 79 5.91 -10.78 14.98
N ALA A 80 5.72 -11.69 14.02
CA ALA A 80 4.42 -12.29 13.75
C ALA A 80 3.97 -13.06 14.99
N ARG A 81 3.12 -12.43 15.80
CA ARG A 81 2.53 -12.99 17.01
C ARG A 81 1.02 -12.87 16.92
N THR A 82 0.32 -13.85 17.48
CA THR A 82 -1.14 -13.78 17.57
C THR A 82 -1.53 -12.68 18.57
N LEU A 83 -2.64 -11.98 18.29
CA LEU A 83 -3.15 -10.91 19.16
C LEU A 83 -3.32 -11.39 20.62
N HIS A 84 -3.78 -12.62 20.81
CA HIS A 84 -4.02 -13.20 22.13
C HIS A 84 -2.74 -13.60 22.88
N ARG A 85 -1.60 -13.79 22.21
CA ARG A 85 -0.35 -14.26 22.87
C ARG A 85 0.10 -13.30 23.96
N ASP A 86 0.17 -12.01 23.64
CA ASP A 86 0.66 -10.99 24.58
C ASP A 86 -0.33 -10.77 25.73
N PHE A 87 -1.62 -10.96 25.46
CA PHE A 87 -2.64 -10.98 26.51
C PHE A 87 -2.37 -12.11 27.51
N PHE A 88 -2.18 -13.35 27.05
CA PHE A 88 -1.93 -14.49 27.94
C PHE A 88 -0.62 -14.38 28.72
N LEU A 89 0.43 -13.80 28.14
CA LEU A 89 1.68 -13.51 28.84
C LEU A 89 1.44 -12.51 30.00
N ARG A 90 0.80 -11.38 29.71
CA ARG A 90 0.47 -10.36 30.72
C ARG A 90 -0.49 -10.85 31.79
N ALA A 91 -1.38 -11.78 31.44
CA ALA A 91 -2.29 -12.41 32.40
C ALA A 91 -1.58 -13.37 33.35
N ALA A 92 -0.50 -14.02 32.90
CA ALA A 92 0.34 -14.84 33.76
C ALA A 92 1.25 -13.98 34.67
N GLU A 93 1.77 -12.87 34.16
CA GLU A 93 2.63 -11.94 34.92
C GLU A 93 1.87 -11.17 36.01
N ALA A 94 0.62 -10.78 35.74
CA ALA A 94 -0.19 -9.98 36.65
C ALA A 94 -1.66 -10.44 36.64
N PRO A 95 -1.96 -11.60 37.25
CA PRO A 95 -3.30 -12.20 37.18
C PRO A 95 -4.38 -11.35 37.86
N ASP A 96 -4.05 -10.65 38.96
CA ASP A 96 -5.01 -9.86 39.73
C ASP A 96 -5.24 -8.45 39.16
N ALA A 97 -4.46 -8.05 38.15
CA ALA A 97 -4.63 -6.76 37.49
C ALA A 97 -5.96 -6.71 36.71
N ASP A 98 -6.53 -5.51 36.61
CA ASP A 98 -7.73 -5.25 35.81
C ASP A 98 -7.52 -5.62 34.35
N ALA A 99 -8.50 -6.30 33.76
CA ALA A 99 -8.59 -6.53 32.32
C ALA A 99 -9.82 -5.89 31.69
N LEU A 100 -10.98 -6.02 32.34
CA LEU A 100 -12.23 -5.42 31.89
C LEU A 100 -12.90 -4.71 33.07
N LEU A 101 -13.37 -3.50 32.79
CA LEU A 101 -14.16 -2.70 33.72
C LEU A 101 -15.48 -2.38 33.03
N TYR A 102 -16.58 -2.82 33.64
CA TYR A 102 -17.92 -2.55 33.12
C TYR A 102 -18.89 -2.25 34.26
N ARG A 103 -19.30 -0.99 34.38
CA ARG A 103 -20.08 -0.49 35.52
C ARG A 103 -19.36 -0.85 36.83
N ASP A 104 -20.05 -1.47 37.78
CA ASP A 104 -19.50 -1.92 39.06
C ASP A 104 -18.84 -3.30 38.97
N GLN A 105 -18.68 -3.87 37.77
CA GLN A 105 -18.03 -5.15 37.57
C GLN A 105 -16.59 -4.98 37.12
N ARG A 106 -15.71 -5.72 37.78
CA ARG A 106 -14.29 -5.89 37.45
C ARG A 106 -14.05 -7.33 37.06
N VAL A 107 -13.32 -7.53 35.97
CA VAL A 107 -12.77 -8.85 35.61
C VAL A 107 -11.25 -8.71 35.55
N THR A 108 -10.56 -9.55 36.31
CA THR A 108 -9.10 -9.56 36.31
C THR A 108 -8.55 -10.24 35.06
N ARG A 109 -7.26 -10.03 34.77
CA ARG A 109 -6.59 -10.70 33.64
C ARG A 109 -6.61 -12.22 33.80
N GLY A 110 -6.42 -12.72 35.02
CA GLY A 110 -6.49 -14.14 35.33
C GLY A 110 -7.87 -14.72 35.03
N GLU A 111 -8.94 -14.07 35.52
CA GLU A 111 -10.33 -14.49 35.29
C GLU A 111 -10.69 -14.48 33.80
N LEU A 112 -10.30 -13.41 33.08
CA LEU A 112 -10.56 -13.32 31.64
C LEU A 112 -9.80 -14.40 30.87
N ALA A 113 -8.53 -14.66 31.22
CA ALA A 113 -7.73 -15.70 30.59
C ALA A 113 -8.31 -17.10 30.83
N GLU A 114 -8.80 -17.38 32.03
CA GLU A 114 -9.44 -18.66 32.35
C GLU A 114 -10.74 -18.85 31.57
N ARG A 115 -11.62 -17.84 31.55
CA ARG A 115 -12.86 -17.86 30.76
C ARG A 115 -12.57 -18.06 29.27
N ALA A 116 -11.60 -17.35 28.72
CA ALA A 116 -11.18 -17.49 27.33
C ALA A 116 -10.66 -18.90 27.02
N ARG A 117 -9.86 -19.50 27.90
CA ARG A 117 -9.38 -20.89 27.75
C ARG A 117 -10.50 -21.91 27.79
N ARG A 118 -11.50 -21.74 28.68
CA ARG A 118 -12.68 -22.60 28.73
C ARG A 118 -13.47 -22.57 27.43
N ILE A 119 -13.73 -21.38 26.89
CA ILE A 119 -14.40 -21.22 25.60
C ILE A 119 -13.56 -21.86 24.48
N ALA A 120 -12.25 -21.60 24.45
CA ALA A 120 -11.36 -22.19 23.45
C ALA A 120 -11.34 -23.73 23.50
N GLY A 121 -11.41 -24.33 24.69
CA GLY A 121 -11.56 -25.77 24.86
C GLY A 121 -12.87 -26.28 24.25
N GLY A 122 -14.00 -25.67 24.61
CA GLY A 122 -15.31 -26.05 24.09
C GLY A 122 -15.42 -25.91 22.57
N LEU A 123 -14.83 -24.87 21.97
CA LEU A 123 -14.79 -24.70 20.51
C LEU A 123 -13.99 -25.81 19.82
N ARG A 124 -12.85 -26.22 20.41
CA ARG A 124 -12.05 -27.33 19.89
C ARG A 124 -12.80 -28.66 19.97
N GLU A 125 -13.52 -28.89 21.07
CA GLU A 125 -14.39 -30.07 21.23
C GLU A 125 -15.55 -30.08 20.23
N ALA A 126 -16.10 -28.90 19.90
CA ALA A 126 -17.12 -28.73 18.86
C ALA A 126 -16.57 -28.84 17.42
N GLY A 127 -15.25 -29.05 17.26
CA GLY A 127 -14.62 -29.31 15.96
C GLY A 127 -14.03 -28.09 15.26
N VAL A 128 -13.99 -26.92 15.88
CA VAL A 128 -13.39 -25.69 15.32
C VAL A 128 -11.86 -25.84 15.20
N ARG A 129 -11.31 -25.45 14.05
CA ARG A 129 -9.91 -25.59 13.65
C ARG A 129 -9.30 -24.23 13.29
N PRO A 130 -7.96 -24.12 13.30
CA PRO A 130 -7.30 -22.92 12.77
C PRO A 130 -7.67 -22.69 11.30
N GLY A 131 -8.24 -21.51 11.02
CA GLY A 131 -8.64 -21.10 9.66
C GLY A 131 -10.12 -21.24 9.33
N ASP A 132 -10.93 -21.80 10.25
CA ASP A 132 -12.39 -21.82 10.15
C ASP A 132 -13.03 -20.43 10.34
#